data_AF-A0A2R7Z038-F1
#
_entry.id   AF-A0A2R7Z038-F1
#
_cell.length_a   1.000
_cell.length_b   1.000
_cell.length_c   1.000
_cell.angle_alpha   90.00
_cell.angle_beta   90.00
_cell.angle_gamma   90.00
#
_symmetry.space_group_name_H-M   'P 1'
#
loop_
_entity.id
_entity.type
_entity.pdbx_description
1 polymer ?
#
loop_
_entity_poly.entity_id
_entity_poly.type
_entity_poly.pdbx_seq_one_letter_code
_entity_poly.pdbx_strand_id
1 'polypeptide(L)'
;MSEPRPRARLDTPRDVGRQPLVRRPTYDADAFGSFAEQFARFMGTAKFLLYMTLFVIVWMGWNTLAPPDLRFDEFPFIFLTLMLSLQASYAAPLILLAQNRQEQRDKVVAEQDRQANARAHADMEFLAREVASLRMSVGEVATRDFLRSELRGLYADIEELARGDEDDGPDEPPTT
;
A
#
# COMPACT_ATOMS: atom_id res chain seq x y z
N MET A 1 -1.42 3.01 61.92
CA MET A 1 -1.30 4.04 60.86
C MET A 1 -0.40 3.42 59.80
N SER A 2 -1.00 2.92 58.72
CA SER A 2 -0.35 2.01 57.77
C SER A 2 -0.03 2.79 56.49
N GLU A 3 1.25 3.08 56.24
CA GLU A 3 1.67 3.73 55.00
C GLU A 3 1.65 2.74 53.82
N PRO A 4 1.10 3.11 52.66
CA PRO A 4 1.10 2.25 51.48
C PRO A 4 2.45 2.32 50.76
N ARG A 5 3.13 1.17 50.60
CA ARG A 5 4.34 1.04 49.77
C ARG A 5 3.99 1.26 48.28
N PRO A 6 4.77 2.05 47.52
CA PRO A 6 4.56 2.18 46.07
C PRO A 6 5.00 0.89 45.39
N ARG A 7 4.10 0.27 44.62
CA ARG A 7 4.42 -0.89 43.77
C ARG A 7 5.24 -0.40 42.58
N ALA A 8 6.51 -0.82 42.51
CA ALA A 8 7.36 -0.63 41.35
C ALA A 8 6.74 -1.39 40.15
N ARG A 9 6.34 -0.64 39.11
CA ARG A 9 5.88 -1.21 37.84
C ARG A 9 7.04 -1.92 37.16
N LEU A 10 6.82 -3.20 36.85
CA LEU A 10 7.81 -4.15 36.34
C LEU A 10 7.74 -4.32 34.82
N ASP A 11 7.19 -3.34 34.10
CA ASP A 11 6.89 -3.42 32.66
C ASP A 11 7.63 -2.35 31.85
N THR A 12 8.93 -2.19 32.09
CA THR A 12 9.79 -1.47 31.13
C THR A 12 10.92 -2.41 30.77
N PRO A 13 10.95 -2.98 29.55
CA PRO A 13 12.09 -3.76 29.12
C PRO A 13 13.31 -2.84 29.17
N ARG A 14 14.22 -3.17 30.08
CA ARG A 14 15.50 -2.51 30.26
C ARG A 14 16.29 -2.78 28.98
N ASP A 15 16.37 -1.79 28.11
CA ASP A 15 17.20 -1.86 26.91
C ASP A 15 18.66 -1.90 27.36
N VAL A 16 19.18 -3.12 27.51
CA VAL A 16 20.56 -3.37 27.91
C VAL A 16 21.41 -2.92 26.74
N GLY A 17 21.96 -1.71 26.87
CA GLY A 17 22.83 -1.06 25.89
C GLY A 17 23.94 -2.00 25.41
N ARG A 18 23.65 -2.71 24.31
CA ARG A 18 24.65 -3.37 23.50
C ARG A 18 25.38 -2.29 22.75
N GLN A 19 26.46 -1.78 23.34
CA GLN A 19 27.45 -1.02 22.60
C GLN A 19 28.00 -1.94 21.50
N PRO A 20 27.80 -1.65 20.20
CA PRO A 20 28.39 -2.45 19.16
C PRO A 20 29.88 -2.11 19.10
N LEU A 21 30.72 -3.02 19.61
CA LEU A 21 32.18 -2.93 19.64
C LEU A 21 32.84 -2.95 18.24
N VAL A 22 32.03 -3.06 17.19
CA VAL A 22 32.47 -3.10 15.79
C VAL A 22 31.81 -1.93 15.08
N ARG A 23 32.60 -0.88 14.83
CA ARG A 23 32.25 0.19 13.87
C ARG A 23 32.17 -0.47 12.50
N ARG A 24 31.02 -1.05 12.17
CA ARG A 24 30.73 -1.48 10.80
C ARG A 24 30.96 -0.26 9.92
N PRO A 25 31.84 -0.32 8.91
CA PRO A 25 31.88 0.74 7.92
C PRO A 25 30.50 0.73 7.29
N THR A 26 29.67 1.69 7.66
CA THR A 26 28.47 2.04 6.91
C THR A 26 28.99 2.56 5.59
N TYR A 27 29.21 1.62 4.65
CA TYR A 27 29.24 1.95 3.25
C TYR A 27 28.00 2.81 3.01
N ASP A 28 28.20 3.99 2.42
CA ASP A 28 27.14 4.94 2.17
C ASP A 28 26.22 4.35 1.08
N ALA A 29 25.35 3.43 1.52
CA ALA A 29 24.42 2.68 0.71
C ALA A 29 23.41 3.62 0.03
N ASP A 30 23.22 4.82 0.61
CA ASP A 30 22.38 5.87 0.05
C ASP A 30 23.07 6.56 -1.13
N ALA A 31 24.35 6.92 -1.02
CA ALA A 31 25.11 7.50 -2.13
C ALA A 31 25.21 6.52 -3.33
N PHE A 32 25.63 5.27 -3.08
CA PHE A 32 25.71 4.25 -4.14
C PHE A 32 24.33 3.86 -4.69
N GLY A 33 23.31 3.83 -3.83
CA GLY A 33 21.94 3.52 -4.23
C GLY A 33 21.33 4.59 -5.14
N SER A 34 21.60 5.87 -4.87
CA SER A 34 21.15 6.97 -5.73
C SER A 34 21.85 6.96 -7.10
N PHE A 35 23.16 6.67 -7.13
CA PHE A 35 23.92 6.52 -8.36
C PHE A 35 23.40 5.34 -9.19
N ALA A 36 23.21 4.17 -8.58
CA ALA A 36 22.69 2.99 -9.26
C ALA A 36 21.28 3.22 -9.84
N GLU A 37 20.41 3.93 -9.13
CA GLU A 37 19.06 4.28 -9.59
C GLU A 37 19.06 5.26 -10.77
N GLN A 38 19.98 6.22 -10.77
CA GLN A 38 20.18 7.11 -11.91
C GLN A 38 20.79 6.37 -13.11
N PHE A 39 21.75 5.48 -12.87
CA PHE A 39 22.38 4.66 -13.90
C PHE A 39 21.39 3.68 -14.55
N ALA A 40 20.52 3.05 -13.76
CA ALA A 40 19.46 2.17 -14.24
C ALA A 40 18.45 2.93 -15.14
N ARG A 41 18.02 4.13 -14.71
CA ARG A 41 17.14 4.99 -15.52
C ARG A 41 17.81 5.44 -16.82
N PHE A 42 19.11 5.75 -16.77
CA PHE A 42 19.88 6.13 -17.95
C PHE A 42 20.02 4.99 -18.95
N MET A 43 20.36 3.78 -18.48
CA MET A 43 20.55 2.59 -19.31
C MET A 43 19.24 2.08 -19.93
N GLY A 44 18.10 2.27 -19.26
CA GLY A 44 16.77 1.92 -19.78
C GLY A 44 16.23 2.84 -20.88
N THR A 45 16.94 3.93 -21.21
CA THR A 45 16.49 4.91 -22.20
C THR A 45 17.14 4.66 -23.58
N ALA A 46 16.37 4.73 -24.68
CA ALA A 46 16.88 4.59 -26.05
C ALA A 46 18.03 5.56 -26.41
N LYS A 47 18.14 6.68 -25.69
CA LYS A 47 19.21 7.67 -25.80
C LYS A 47 20.59 7.06 -25.50
N PHE A 48 20.72 6.16 -24.53
CA PHE A 48 22.01 5.54 -24.19
C PHE A 48 22.57 4.73 -25.38
N LEU A 49 21.72 3.91 -26.00
CA LEU A 49 22.09 3.13 -27.18
C LEU A 49 22.53 4.02 -28.34
N LEU A 50 21.86 5.15 -28.54
CA LEU A 50 22.23 6.12 -29.58
C LEU A 50 23.61 6.75 -29.30
N TYR A 51 23.87 7.18 -28.06
CA TYR A 51 25.18 7.71 -27.68
C TYR A 51 26.30 6.68 -27.81
N MET A 52 26.08 5.43 -27.39
CA MET A 52 27.06 4.36 -27.52
C MET A 52 27.35 4.02 -28.99
N THR A 53 26.30 3.94 -29.81
CA THR A 53 26.45 3.72 -31.26
C THR A 53 27.25 4.85 -31.91
N LEU A 54 26.91 6.10 -31.58
CA LEU A 54 27.63 7.27 -32.10
C LEU A 54 29.08 7.27 -31.65
N PHE A 55 29.37 6.93 -30.39
CA PHE A 55 30.73 6.81 -29.88
C PHE A 55 31.55 5.78 -30.68
N VAL A 56 30.99 4.59 -30.94
CA VAL A 56 31.66 3.56 -31.75
C VAL A 56 31.91 4.03 -33.17
N ILE A 57 30.93 4.69 -33.81
CA ILE A 57 31.08 5.23 -35.17
C ILE A 57 32.16 6.30 -35.21
N VAL A 58 32.17 7.23 -34.26
CA VAL A 58 33.16 8.31 -34.18
C VAL A 58 34.56 7.74 -33.93
N TRP A 59 34.69 6.75 -33.05
CA TRP A 59 35.96 6.09 -32.77
C TRP A 59 36.52 5.38 -34.01
N MET A 60 35.68 4.59 -34.68
CA MET A 60 36.04 3.90 -35.90
C MET A 60 36.41 4.90 -37.00
N GLY A 61 35.61 5.95 -37.18
CA GLY A 61 35.85 7.02 -38.14
C GLY A 61 37.15 7.76 -37.88
N TRP A 62 37.44 8.09 -36.62
CA TRP A 62 38.70 8.72 -36.23
C TRP A 62 39.89 7.83 -36.57
N ASN A 63 39.88 6.57 -36.14
CA ASN A 63 41.02 5.67 -36.36
C ASN A 63 41.18 5.19 -37.81
N THR A 64 40.17 5.39 -38.68
CA THR A 64 40.27 5.03 -40.10
C THR A 64 40.58 6.23 -41.01
N LEU A 65 39.95 7.40 -40.76
CA LEU A 65 40.13 8.59 -41.59
C LEU A 65 41.28 9.49 -41.12
N ALA A 66 41.73 9.40 -39.87
CA ALA A 66 42.84 10.22 -39.39
C ALA A 66 44.16 9.89 -40.12
N PRO A 67 45.12 10.82 -40.18
CA PRO A 67 46.48 10.55 -40.65
C PRO A 67 47.13 9.40 -39.86
N PRO A 68 48.01 8.58 -40.48
CA PRO A 68 48.63 7.43 -39.84
C PRO A 68 49.30 7.75 -38.50
N ASP A 69 49.89 8.93 -38.38
CA ASP A 69 50.61 9.37 -37.17
C ASP A 69 49.68 9.68 -35.97
N LEU A 70 48.37 9.81 -36.20
CA LEU A 70 47.35 10.11 -35.19
C LEU A 70 46.39 8.94 -34.92
N ARG A 71 46.56 7.83 -35.65
CA ARG A 71 45.82 6.59 -35.41
C ARG A 71 46.45 5.87 -34.24
N PHE A 72 45.64 5.52 -33.25
CA PHE A 72 46.11 4.81 -32.07
C PHE A 72 45.47 3.42 -31.96
N ASP A 73 44.38 3.16 -32.67
CA ASP A 73 43.64 1.89 -32.67
C ASP A 73 43.30 1.46 -34.11
N GLU A 74 44.29 0.96 -34.84
CA GLU A 74 44.11 0.51 -36.23
C GLU A 74 43.32 -0.81 -36.31
N PHE A 75 42.72 -1.10 -37.47
CA PHE A 75 41.92 -2.31 -37.69
C PHE A 75 42.76 -3.55 -37.29
N PRO A 76 42.30 -4.39 -36.33
CA PRO A 76 40.91 -4.69 -35.97
C PRO A 76 40.31 -3.98 -34.73
N PHE A 77 40.81 -2.81 -34.31
CA PHE A 77 40.30 -2.03 -33.17
C PHE A 77 40.37 -2.75 -31.81
N ILE A 78 41.59 -3.14 -31.42
CA ILE A 78 41.85 -3.89 -30.19
C ILE A 78 41.51 -3.05 -28.96
N PHE A 79 41.83 -1.76 -28.95
CA PHE A 79 41.54 -0.90 -27.79
C PHE A 79 40.04 -0.70 -27.59
N LEU A 80 39.29 -0.46 -28.68
CA LEU A 80 37.83 -0.40 -28.62
C LEU A 80 37.25 -1.70 -28.05
N THR A 81 37.73 -2.85 -28.52
CA THR A 81 37.27 -4.17 -28.07
C THR A 81 37.57 -4.39 -26.58
N LEU A 82 38.78 -4.06 -26.13
CA LEU A 82 39.17 -4.13 -24.73
C LEU A 82 38.29 -3.23 -23.86
N MET A 83 38.04 -2.00 -24.31
CA MET A 83 37.19 -1.06 -23.57
C MET A 83 35.74 -1.56 -23.46
N LEU A 84 35.16 -2.08 -24.55
CA LEU A 84 33.79 -2.62 -24.54
C LEU A 84 33.68 -3.88 -23.65
N SER A 85 34.67 -4.77 -23.69
CA SER A 85 34.68 -5.96 -22.83
C SER A 85 34.79 -5.59 -21.34
N LEU A 86 35.64 -4.62 -20.98
CA LEU A 86 35.74 -4.10 -19.62
C LEU A 86 34.42 -3.44 -19.19
N GLN A 87 33.82 -2.64 -20.07
CA GLN A 87 32.54 -1.98 -19.81
C GLN A 87 31.44 -3.00 -19.50
N ALA A 88 31.34 -4.09 -20.28
CA ALA A 88 30.39 -5.16 -20.02
C ALA A 88 30.68 -5.88 -18.68
N SER A 89 31.95 -6.14 -18.37
CA SER A 89 32.36 -6.81 -17.13
C SER A 89 32.01 -6.01 -15.88
N TYR A 90 32.19 -4.68 -15.91
CA TYR A 90 31.85 -3.81 -14.77
C TYR A 90 30.35 -3.47 -14.70
N ALA A 91 29.61 -3.56 -15.81
CA ALA A 91 28.16 -3.37 -15.80
C ALA A 91 27.44 -4.43 -14.97
N ALA A 92 27.83 -5.71 -15.08
CA ALA A 92 27.19 -6.81 -14.36
C ALA A 92 27.09 -6.62 -12.82
N PRO A 93 28.18 -6.34 -12.08
CA PRO A 93 28.09 -6.12 -10.64
C PRO A 93 27.31 -4.85 -10.27
N LEU A 94 27.39 -3.79 -11.07
CA LEU A 94 26.58 -2.57 -10.86
C LEU A 94 25.09 -2.85 -11.03
N ILE A 95 24.72 -3.62 -12.06
CA ILE A 95 23.34 -4.03 -12.32
C ILE A 95 22.84 -4.90 -11.17
N LEU A 96 23.64 -5.84 -10.67
CA LEU A 96 23.28 -6.69 -9.53
C LEU A 96 23.01 -5.85 -8.26
N LEU A 97 23.80 -4.81 -8.01
CA LEU A 97 23.56 -3.90 -6.88
C LEU A 97 22.26 -3.09 -7.06
N ALA A 98 22.00 -2.61 -8.27
CA ALA A 98 20.74 -1.91 -8.58
C ALA A 98 19.52 -2.83 -8.40
N GLN A 99 19.64 -4.08 -8.86
CA GLN A 99 18.59 -5.09 -8.76
C GLN A 99 18.30 -5.49 -7.32
N ASN A 100 19.33 -5.73 -6.50
CA ASN A 100 19.15 -6.05 -5.08
C ASN A 100 18.30 -4.99 -4.37
N ARG A 101 18.50 -3.71 -4.69
CA ARG A 101 17.73 -2.60 -4.08
C ARG A 101 16.29 -2.53 -4.58
N GLN A 102 16.05 -2.78 -5.87
CA GLN A 102 14.68 -2.90 -6.40
C GLN A 102 13.94 -4.05 -5.71
N GLU A 103 14.59 -5.21 -5.59
CA GLU A 103 14.00 -6.39 -4.98
C GLU A 103 13.65 -6.19 -3.49
N GLN A 104 14.46 -5.41 -2.74
CA GLN A 104 14.12 -5.05 -1.36
C GLN A 104 12.88 -4.15 -1.29
N ARG A 105 12.74 -3.17 -2.19
CA ARG A 105 11.53 -2.31 -2.25
C ARG A 105 10.31 -3.15 -2.62
N ASP A 106 10.44 -4.01 -3.61
CA ASP A 106 9.35 -4.88 -4.08
C ASP A 106 8.89 -5.83 -2.98
N LYS A 107 9.81 -6.36 -2.15
CA LYS A 107 9.50 -7.15 -0.96
C LYS A 107 8.65 -6.38 0.05
N VAL A 108 9.05 -5.15 0.38
CA VAL A 108 8.30 -4.31 1.33
C VAL A 108 6.91 -3.99 0.81
N VAL A 109 6.79 -3.64 -0.48
CA VAL A 109 5.49 -3.37 -1.12
C VAL A 109 4.62 -4.63 -1.09
N ALA A 110 5.17 -5.80 -1.41
CA ALA A 110 4.43 -7.06 -1.37
C ALA A 110 3.97 -7.44 0.06
N GLU A 111 4.78 -7.17 1.09
CA GLU A 111 4.38 -7.40 2.48
C GLU A 111 3.25 -6.47 2.93
N GLN A 112 3.32 -5.19 2.55
CA GLN A 112 2.26 -4.22 2.82
C GLN A 112 0.96 -4.60 2.12
N ASP A 113 1.03 -5.01 0.85
CA ASP A 113 -0.12 -5.45 0.07
C ASP A 113 -0.79 -6.68 0.70
N ARG A 114 0.01 -7.67 1.15
CA ARG A 114 -0.53 -8.82 1.90
C ARG A 114 -1.24 -8.40 3.18
N GLN A 115 -0.67 -7.47 3.95
CA GLN A 115 -1.30 -6.98 5.18
C GLN A 115 -2.60 -6.22 4.90
N ALA A 116 -2.60 -5.37 3.87
CA ALA A 116 -3.79 -4.65 3.44
C ALA A 116 -4.89 -5.62 3.00
N ASN A 117 -4.54 -6.64 2.22
CA ASN A 117 -5.50 -7.63 1.73
C ASN A 117 -6.06 -8.49 2.89
N ALA A 118 -5.23 -8.86 3.87
CA ALA A 118 -5.69 -9.55 5.07
C ALA A 118 -6.68 -8.70 5.90
N ARG A 119 -6.42 -7.39 6.04
CA ARG A 119 -7.35 -6.46 6.70
C ARG A 119 -8.65 -6.32 5.92
N ALA A 120 -8.57 -6.17 4.59
CA ALA A 120 -9.75 -6.09 3.74
C ALA A 120 -10.61 -7.35 3.84
N HIS A 121 -10.00 -8.54 3.90
CA HIS A 121 -10.73 -9.79 4.16
C HIS A 121 -11.45 -9.78 5.51
N ALA A 122 -10.78 -9.36 6.58
CA ALA A 122 -11.39 -9.26 7.91
C ALA A 122 -12.54 -8.22 7.95
N ASP A 123 -12.38 -7.08 7.29
CA ASP A 123 -13.41 -6.04 7.20
C ASP A 123 -14.63 -6.55 6.40
N MET A 124 -14.41 -7.31 5.32
CA MET A 124 -15.49 -7.96 4.57
C MET A 124 -16.23 -8.99 5.43
N GLU A 125 -15.52 -9.81 6.20
CA GLU A 125 -16.15 -10.77 7.12
C GLU A 125 -16.95 -10.06 8.22
N PHE A 126 -16.42 -8.96 8.77
CA PHE A 126 -17.11 -8.15 9.75
C PHE A 126 -18.39 -7.54 9.17
N LEU A 127 -18.30 -6.89 8.00
CA LEU A 127 -19.45 -6.32 7.31
C LEU A 127 -20.48 -7.40 6.95
N ALA A 128 -20.05 -8.57 6.50
CA ALA A 128 -20.97 -9.68 6.20
C ALA A 128 -21.72 -10.15 7.44
N ARG A 129 -21.05 -10.24 8.59
CA ARG A 129 -21.68 -10.58 9.88
C ARG A 129 -22.65 -9.48 10.32
N GLU A 130 -22.28 -8.21 10.16
CA GLU A 130 -23.12 -7.07 10.52
C GLU A 130 -24.36 -6.96 9.62
N VAL A 131 -24.23 -7.23 8.32
CA VAL A 131 -25.37 -7.31 7.40
C VAL A 131 -26.28 -8.48 7.75
N ALA A 132 -25.72 -9.62 8.15
CA ALA A 132 -26.52 -10.77 8.59
C ALA A 132 -27.29 -10.48 9.89
N SER A 133 -26.66 -9.83 10.88
CA SER A 133 -27.32 -9.44 12.13
C SER A 133 -28.40 -8.37 11.88
N LEU A 134 -28.11 -7.37 11.05
CA LEU A 134 -29.08 -6.35 10.64
C LEU A 134 -30.28 -6.99 9.94
N ARG A 135 -30.05 -7.92 9.00
CA ARG A 135 -31.13 -8.65 8.33
C ARG A 135 -32.01 -9.44 9.31
N MET A 136 -31.41 -10.09 10.31
CA MET A 136 -32.16 -10.84 11.32
C MET A 136 -33.03 -9.88 12.17
N SER A 137 -32.45 -8.78 12.65
CA SER A 137 -33.17 -7.78 13.45
C SER A 137 -34.34 -7.15 12.68
N VAL A 138 -34.13 -6.76 11.41
CA VAL A 138 -35.19 -6.23 10.54
C VAL A 138 -36.25 -7.31 10.26
N GLY A 139 -35.84 -8.56 10.10
CA GLY A 139 -36.76 -9.69 9.92
C GLY A 139 -37.70 -9.90 11.11
N GLU A 140 -37.23 -9.69 12.34
CA GLU A 140 -38.05 -9.79 13.56
C GLU A 140 -39.04 -8.62 13.68
N VAL A 141 -38.60 -7.37 13.43
CA VAL A 141 -39.47 -6.19 13.53
C VAL A 141 -40.49 -6.10 12.39
N ALA A 142 -40.18 -6.64 11.21
CA ALA A 142 -41.06 -6.64 10.04
C ALA A 142 -41.89 -7.92 9.90
N THR A 143 -42.19 -8.61 10.99
CA THR A 143 -43.05 -9.81 10.90
C THR A 143 -44.44 -9.36 10.44
N ARG A 144 -44.98 -9.98 9.37
CA ARG A 144 -46.31 -9.67 8.80
C ARG A 144 -47.40 -9.57 9.86
N ASP A 145 -47.32 -10.42 10.88
CA ASP A 145 -48.30 -10.46 11.97
C ASP A 145 -48.20 -9.26 12.91
N PHE A 146 -46.99 -8.73 13.15
CA PHE A 146 -46.80 -7.49 13.92
C PHE A 146 -47.30 -6.26 13.15
N LEU A 147 -46.94 -6.12 11.87
CA LEU A 147 -47.51 -5.05 11.03
C LEU A 147 -49.02 -5.16 10.94
N ARG A 148 -49.57 -6.37 10.91
CA ARG A 148 -51.02 -6.61 10.86
C ARG A 148 -51.70 -6.29 12.18
N SER A 149 -51.08 -6.57 13.33
CA SER A 149 -51.62 -6.20 14.63
C SER A 149 -51.60 -4.69 14.84
N GLU A 150 -50.50 -4.01 14.46
CA GLU A 150 -50.42 -2.54 14.55
C GLU A 150 -51.41 -1.84 13.61
N LEU A 151 -51.54 -2.30 12.36
CA LEU A 151 -52.56 -1.77 11.44
C LEU A 151 -53.98 -1.98 11.97
N ARG A 152 -54.25 -3.09 12.66
CA ARG A 152 -55.55 -3.33 13.31
C ARG A 152 -55.75 -2.45 14.54
N GLY A 153 -54.72 -2.26 15.36
CA GLY A 153 -54.76 -1.35 16.51
C GLY A 153 -55.08 0.07 16.06
N LEU A 154 -54.33 0.60 15.09
CA LEU A 154 -54.58 1.92 14.52
C LEU A 154 -55.98 2.06 13.91
N TYR A 155 -56.49 1.03 13.23
CA TYR A 155 -57.85 1.06 12.69
C TYR A 155 -58.90 1.11 13.81
N ALA A 156 -58.72 0.32 14.87
CA ALA A 156 -59.62 0.29 16.02
C ALA A 156 -59.64 1.63 16.76
N ASP A 157 -58.47 2.25 16.98
CA ASP A 157 -58.36 3.56 17.61
C ASP A 157 -59.10 4.65 16.80
N ILE A 158 -58.98 4.61 15.47
CA ILE A 158 -59.72 5.54 14.59
C ILE A 158 -61.23 5.29 14.66
N GLU A 159 -61.67 4.03 14.73
CA GLU A 159 -63.10 3.70 14.84
C GLU A 159 -63.69 4.12 16.19
N GLU A 160 -62.93 3.98 17.28
CA GLU A 160 -63.33 4.46 18.61
C GLU A 160 -63.46 5.99 18.64
N LEU A 161 -62.52 6.72 18.02
CA LEU A 161 -62.61 8.18 17.87
C LEU A 161 -63.81 8.60 17.00
N ALA A 162 -64.09 7.87 15.93
CA ALA A 162 -65.26 8.14 15.08
C ALA A 162 -66.60 7.89 15.80
N ARG A 163 -66.64 6.91 16.71
CA ARG A 163 -67.85 6.55 17.47
C ARG A 163 -68.06 7.46 18.69
N GLY A 164 -66.98 7.98 19.28
CA GLY A 164 -67.05 8.96 20.37
C GLY A 164 -67.63 10.31 19.96
N ASP A 165 -67.59 10.67 18.68
CA ASP A 165 -68.27 11.85 18.13
C ASP A 165 -69.79 11.62 17.92
N GLU A 166 -70.29 10.37 17.96
CA GLU A 166 -71.72 10.05 17.76
C GLU A 166 -72.53 9.99 19.07
N ASP A 167 -71.89 9.82 20.24
CA ASP A 167 -72.56 9.63 21.55
C ASP A 167 -72.81 10.94 22.32
N ASP A 168 -72.36 12.09 21.80
CA ASP A 168 -72.71 13.43 22.33
C ASP A 168 -73.94 14.02 21.61
N GLY A 169 -74.93 13.15 21.33
CA GLY A 169 -76.27 13.54 20.87
C GLY A 169 -77.12 14.08 22.03
N PRO A 170 -77.90 15.16 21.86
CA PRO A 170 -78.45 15.93 22.97
C PRO A 170 -79.53 15.16 23.73
N ASP A 171 -79.25 14.79 24.98
CA ASP A 171 -80.22 14.20 25.91
C ASP A 171 -81.37 15.20 26.18
N GLU A 172 -82.56 14.85 25.68
CA GLU A 172 -83.83 15.56 25.92
C GLU A 172 -84.30 15.30 27.37
N PRO A 173 -84.66 16.34 28.15
CA PRO A 173 -84.94 16.19 29.58
C PRO A 173 -86.31 15.54 29.84
N PRO A 174 -86.47 14.78 30.95
CA PRO A 174 -87.69 14.01 31.18
C PRO A 174 -88.85 14.94 31.59
N THR A 175 -89.91 14.96 30.77
CA THR A 175 -91.19 15.61 31.12
C THR A 175 -91.98 14.77 32.12
N THR A 176 -92.45 15.46 33.16
CA THR A 176 -93.26 15.00 34.29
C THR A 176 -94.71 14.69 33.89
#